data_AF-A0A0P8ZMW1-F1
#
_entry.id   AF-A0A0P8ZMW1-F1
#
_cell.length_a   1.000
_cell.length_b   1.000
_cell.length_c   1.000
_cell.angle_alpha   90.00
_cell.angle_beta   90.00
_cell.angle_gamma   90.00
#
_symmetry.space_group_name_H-M   'P 1'
#
loop_
_entity.id
_entity.type
_entity.pdbx_description
1 polymer ?
#
loop_
_entity_poly.entity_id
_entity_poly.type
_entity_poly.pdbx_seq_one_letter_code
_entity_poly.pdbx_strand_id
1 'polypeptide(L)'
;MDKTAERQVRLEGVERMLQMSMERIKIAMIIPKLLENPEELKRVLKGTRYEEVLEPIDDMIQYLGKQTGRSKLPHDHTTMRIVDFFLVNHRIHRFFPHLMRSLEDRDRQLLAAFHFLLESAHMHLHRSSRSEITKERKLHAIYHQNVDIQKKIKELKASLAFQKVIGKWKTAAKGIYLMKVEEDLANKKWQNNVAIQNEIEKCNRTMRIYHKGSLDRQKELEEELIAAREAYEKMTLKHLREEMELRKTSYSCNFKVFSKNTMSVWAKKCVKILTRRISTWRPRSYWTSS
;
A
#
# COMPACT_ATOMS: atom_id res chain seq x y z
N MET A 1 -67.41 -44.45 -31.67
CA MET A 1 -66.32 -43.97 -32.53
C MET A 1 -65.55 -42.90 -31.77
N ASP A 2 -64.24 -43.08 -31.66
CA ASP A 2 -63.39 -42.35 -30.71
C ASP A 2 -63.01 -40.97 -31.27
N LYS A 3 -63.79 -39.95 -30.89
CA LYS A 3 -63.66 -38.57 -31.37
C LYS A 3 -62.25 -37.98 -31.12
N THR A 4 -61.50 -38.54 -30.18
CA THR A 4 -60.13 -38.12 -29.84
C THR A 4 -59.12 -38.61 -30.89
N ALA A 5 -59.26 -39.85 -31.35
CA ALA A 5 -58.40 -40.44 -32.37
C ALA A 5 -58.61 -39.76 -33.74
N GLU A 6 -59.86 -39.51 -34.12
CA GLU A 6 -60.17 -38.77 -35.35
C GLU A 6 -59.63 -37.34 -35.33
N ARG A 7 -59.70 -36.66 -34.17
CA ARG A 7 -59.11 -35.33 -33.99
C ARG A 7 -57.59 -35.38 -34.16
N GLN A 8 -56.92 -36.37 -33.57
CA GLN A 8 -55.47 -36.52 -33.68
C GLN A 8 -55.03 -36.71 -35.14
N VAL A 9 -55.71 -37.57 -35.90
CA VAL A 9 -55.43 -37.78 -37.34
C VAL A 9 -55.63 -36.51 -38.16
N ARG A 10 -56.66 -35.71 -37.84
CA ARG A 10 -56.88 -34.40 -38.50
C ARG A 10 -55.77 -33.40 -38.18
N LEU A 11 -55.33 -33.33 -36.92
CA LEU A 11 -54.23 -32.46 -36.50
C LEU A 11 -52.92 -32.83 -37.21
N GLU A 12 -52.60 -34.12 -37.29
CA GLU A 12 -51.44 -34.64 -38.02
C GLU A 12 -51.55 -34.37 -39.53
N GLY A 13 -52.76 -34.37 -40.09
CA GLY A 13 -53.00 -33.94 -41.47
C GLY A 13 -52.66 -32.46 -41.68
N VAL A 14 -53.16 -31.59 -40.82
CA VAL A 14 -52.90 -30.13 -40.89
C VAL A 14 -51.42 -29.82 -40.67
N GLU A 15 -50.78 -30.46 -39.69
CA GLU A 15 -49.36 -30.27 -39.41
C GLU A 15 -48.49 -30.69 -40.61
N ARG A 16 -48.79 -31.84 -41.23
CA ARG A 16 -48.10 -32.26 -42.45
C ARG A 16 -48.26 -31.25 -43.58
N MET A 17 -49.46 -30.69 -43.77
CA MET A 17 -49.68 -29.65 -44.79
C MET A 17 -48.87 -28.38 -44.50
N LEU A 18 -48.79 -27.95 -43.24
CA LEU A 18 -48.00 -26.78 -42.84
C LEU A 18 -46.50 -27.01 -43.07
N GLN A 19 -45.99 -28.19 -42.71
CA GLN A 19 -44.60 -28.58 -42.99
C GLN A 19 -44.30 -28.63 -44.49
N MET A 20 -45.20 -29.23 -45.30
CA MET A 20 -45.05 -29.25 -46.75
C MET A 20 -45.07 -27.84 -47.35
N SER A 21 -45.90 -26.94 -46.80
CA SER A 21 -45.96 -25.54 -47.23
C SER A 21 -44.65 -24.81 -46.95
N MET A 22 -44.04 -25.05 -45.78
CA MET A 22 -42.72 -24.51 -45.46
C MET A 22 -41.65 -24.99 -46.45
N GLU A 23 -41.61 -26.27 -46.78
CA GLU A 23 -40.64 -26.81 -47.74
C GLU A 23 -40.89 -26.29 -49.17
N ARG A 24 -42.16 -26.04 -49.54
CA ARG A 24 -42.54 -25.38 -50.81
C ARG A 24 -42.06 -23.93 -50.89
N ILE A 25 -42.17 -23.19 -49.78
CA ILE A 25 -41.65 -21.82 -49.71
C ILE A 25 -40.12 -21.86 -49.87
N LYS A 26 -39.41 -22.78 -49.22
CA LYS A 26 -37.95 -22.91 -49.37
C LYS A 26 -37.53 -23.12 -50.83
N ILE A 27 -38.16 -24.04 -51.57
CA ILE A 27 -37.85 -24.24 -52.99
C ILE A 27 -38.23 -23.00 -53.82
N ALA A 28 -39.39 -22.38 -53.58
CA ALA A 28 -39.84 -21.21 -54.31
C ALA A 28 -38.86 -20.04 -54.22
N MET A 29 -38.21 -19.85 -53.06
CA MET A 29 -37.22 -18.79 -52.86
C MET A 29 -35.89 -19.03 -53.60
N ILE A 30 -35.55 -20.28 -53.94
CA ILE A 30 -34.32 -20.58 -54.72
C ILE A 30 -34.57 -20.83 -56.20
N ILE A 31 -35.81 -21.08 -56.63
CA ILE A 31 -36.14 -21.27 -58.05
C ILE A 31 -35.55 -20.16 -58.93
N PRO A 32 -35.67 -18.86 -58.60
CA PRO A 32 -35.06 -17.80 -59.41
C PRO A 32 -33.56 -18.00 -59.60
N LYS A 33 -32.83 -18.31 -58.51
CA LYS A 33 -31.37 -18.55 -58.53
C LYS A 33 -30.98 -19.86 -59.23
N LEU A 34 -31.85 -20.87 -59.19
CA LEU A 34 -31.65 -22.14 -59.90
C LEU A 34 -31.75 -21.94 -61.41
N LEU A 35 -32.69 -21.10 -61.85
CA LEU A 35 -32.93 -20.83 -63.28
C LEU A 35 -31.94 -19.83 -63.88
N GLU A 36 -31.17 -19.11 -63.06
CA GLU A 36 -30.04 -18.27 -63.53
C GLU A 36 -28.91 -19.10 -64.17
N ASN A 37 -28.65 -20.31 -63.68
CA ASN A 37 -27.60 -21.21 -64.18
C ASN A 37 -28.17 -22.60 -64.55
N PRO A 38 -28.90 -22.72 -65.66
CA PRO A 38 -29.59 -23.96 -66.02
C PRO A 38 -28.66 -25.14 -66.36
N GLU A 39 -27.43 -24.86 -66.78
CA GLU A 39 -26.40 -25.88 -67.05
C GLU A 39 -25.92 -26.57 -65.77
N GLU A 40 -25.72 -25.80 -64.70
CA GLU A 40 -25.36 -26.35 -63.40
C GLU A 40 -26.53 -27.15 -62.80
N LEU A 41 -27.76 -26.64 -62.96
CA LEU A 41 -28.98 -27.34 -62.57
C LEU A 41 -29.10 -28.70 -63.26
N LYS A 42 -28.90 -28.76 -64.58
CA LYS A 42 -28.90 -30.01 -65.36
C LYS A 42 -27.87 -31.01 -64.84
N ARG A 43 -26.63 -30.55 -64.58
CA ARG A 43 -25.55 -31.39 -64.06
C ARG A 43 -25.89 -32.01 -62.71
N VAL A 44 -26.51 -31.25 -61.81
CA VAL A 44 -26.85 -31.72 -60.45
C VAL A 44 -28.06 -32.67 -60.45
N LEU A 45 -29.01 -32.48 -61.39
CA LEU A 45 -30.21 -33.31 -61.49
C LEU A 45 -30.03 -34.60 -62.30
N LYS A 46 -29.00 -34.68 -63.15
CA LYS A 46 -28.66 -35.89 -63.92
C LYS A 46 -28.27 -37.05 -63.00
N GLY A 47 -28.87 -38.23 -63.20
CA GLY A 47 -28.68 -39.41 -62.35
C GLY A 47 -29.54 -39.42 -61.09
N THR A 48 -30.50 -38.50 -60.96
CA THR A 48 -31.45 -38.46 -59.84
C THR A 48 -32.85 -38.89 -60.27
N ARG A 49 -33.76 -39.10 -59.32
CA ARG A 49 -35.17 -39.39 -59.60
C ARG A 49 -35.96 -38.24 -60.27
N TYR A 50 -35.31 -37.11 -60.56
CA TYR A 50 -35.92 -35.91 -61.12
C TYR A 50 -35.53 -35.67 -62.58
N GLU A 51 -35.10 -36.71 -63.30
CA GLU A 51 -34.68 -36.59 -64.71
C GLU A 51 -35.78 -36.10 -65.65
N GLU A 52 -37.05 -36.25 -65.28
CA GLU A 52 -38.21 -35.80 -66.07
C GLU A 52 -38.19 -34.29 -66.39
N VAL A 53 -37.51 -33.47 -65.58
CA VAL A 53 -37.41 -32.02 -65.81
C VAL A 53 -36.25 -31.63 -66.73
N LEU A 54 -35.37 -32.58 -67.10
CA LEU A 54 -34.19 -32.28 -67.92
C LEU A 54 -34.56 -31.87 -69.34
N GLU A 55 -35.58 -32.48 -69.95
CA GLU A 55 -36.06 -32.11 -71.29
C GLU A 55 -36.54 -30.65 -71.35
N PRO A 56 -37.46 -30.18 -70.47
CA PRO A 56 -37.82 -28.76 -70.39
C PRO A 56 -36.64 -27.82 -70.13
N ILE A 57 -35.66 -28.24 -69.31
CA ILE A 57 -34.46 -27.44 -69.04
C ILE A 57 -33.59 -27.31 -70.29
N ASP A 58 -33.46 -28.38 -71.09
CA ASP A 58 -32.71 -28.37 -72.34
C ASP A 58 -33.34 -27.46 -73.39
N ASP A 59 -34.67 -27.47 -73.50
CA ASP A 59 -35.41 -26.55 -74.34
C ASP A 59 -35.18 -25.09 -73.89
N MET A 60 -35.15 -24.84 -72.58
CA MET A 60 -34.88 -23.52 -72.01
C MET A 60 -33.44 -23.05 -72.29
N ILE A 61 -32.44 -23.93 -72.15
CA ILE A 61 -31.03 -23.62 -72.47
C ILE A 61 -30.89 -23.25 -73.95
N GLN A 62 -31.50 -24.02 -74.85
CA GLN A 62 -31.46 -23.74 -76.28
C GLN A 62 -32.12 -22.40 -76.64
N TYR A 63 -33.18 -22.03 -75.93
CA TYR A 63 -33.87 -20.75 -76.12
C TYR A 63 -33.06 -19.56 -75.59
N LEU A 64 -32.46 -19.70 -74.41
CA LEU A 64 -31.58 -18.69 -73.80
C LEU A 64 -30.31 -18.46 -74.62
N GLY A 65 -29.72 -19.52 -75.19
CA GLY A 65 -28.56 -19.41 -76.08
C GLY A 65 -28.83 -18.64 -77.38
N LYS A 66 -30.10 -18.54 -77.80
CA LYS A 66 -30.52 -17.75 -78.97
C LYS A 66 -30.86 -16.29 -78.64
N GLN A 67 -31.06 -15.95 -77.36
CA GLN A 67 -31.41 -14.61 -76.90
C GLN A 67 -30.23 -13.94 -76.16
N THR A 68 -29.18 -13.60 -76.89
CA THR A 68 -28.06 -12.83 -76.35
C THR A 68 -28.54 -11.42 -75.91
N GLY A 69 -28.51 -11.14 -74.60
CA GLY A 69 -28.67 -9.78 -74.06
C GLY A 69 -29.94 -9.46 -73.26
N ARG A 70 -30.84 -10.42 -73.00
CA ARG A 70 -31.99 -10.20 -72.10
C ARG A 70 -31.74 -10.79 -70.72
N SER A 71 -31.61 -9.93 -69.71
CA SER A 71 -31.36 -10.28 -68.29
C SER A 71 -32.57 -10.87 -67.55
N LYS A 72 -33.70 -11.13 -68.22
CA LYS A 72 -34.94 -11.60 -67.56
C LYS A 72 -35.35 -12.95 -68.11
N LEU A 73 -35.62 -13.89 -67.20
CA LEU A 73 -36.20 -15.21 -67.50
C LEU A 73 -37.47 -15.03 -68.35
N PRO A 74 -37.59 -15.74 -69.50
CA PRO A 74 -38.81 -15.72 -70.31
C PRO A 74 -39.98 -16.26 -69.49
N HIS A 75 -41.11 -15.54 -69.50
CA HIS A 75 -42.36 -15.99 -68.88
C HIS A 75 -43.12 -16.93 -69.84
N ASP A 76 -42.40 -17.92 -70.38
CA ASP A 76 -42.93 -18.86 -71.36
C ASP A 76 -43.54 -20.08 -70.65
N HIS A 77 -44.44 -20.78 -71.35
CA HIS A 77 -45.10 -22.00 -70.85
C HIS A 77 -44.08 -23.06 -70.37
N THR A 78 -42.91 -23.14 -71.01
CA THR A 78 -41.82 -24.04 -70.63
C THR A 78 -41.22 -23.69 -69.27
N THR A 79 -40.95 -22.41 -69.02
CA THR A 79 -40.47 -21.93 -67.71
C THR A 79 -41.49 -22.20 -66.62
N MET A 80 -42.78 -21.96 -66.88
CA MET A 80 -43.84 -22.24 -65.89
C MET A 80 -43.94 -23.74 -65.57
N ARG A 81 -43.84 -24.61 -66.58
CA ARG A 81 -43.82 -26.07 -66.40
C ARG A 81 -42.65 -26.53 -65.52
N ILE A 82 -41.48 -25.90 -65.68
CA ILE A 82 -40.31 -26.15 -64.82
C ILE A 82 -40.61 -25.72 -63.37
N VAL A 83 -41.11 -24.49 -63.18
CA VAL A 83 -41.46 -23.96 -61.85
C VAL A 83 -42.48 -24.86 -61.15
N ASP A 84 -43.53 -25.25 -61.84
CA ASP A 84 -44.58 -26.14 -61.32
C ASP A 84 -43.99 -27.49 -60.90
N PHE A 85 -43.07 -28.06 -61.69
CA PHE A 85 -42.39 -29.30 -61.35
C PHE A 85 -41.59 -29.17 -60.04
N PHE A 86 -40.86 -28.07 -59.85
CA PHE A 86 -40.10 -27.81 -58.62
C PHE A 86 -41.01 -27.59 -57.40
N LEU A 87 -42.16 -26.94 -57.58
CA LEU A 87 -43.13 -26.72 -56.49
C LEU A 87 -43.82 -28.03 -56.04
N VAL A 88 -44.13 -28.92 -56.99
CA VAL A 88 -44.64 -30.27 -56.68
C VAL A 88 -43.54 -31.07 -55.97
N ASN A 89 -42.33 -31.05 -56.54
CA ASN A 89 -41.15 -31.75 -56.03
C ASN A 89 -40.31 -30.92 -55.07
N HIS A 90 -40.96 -30.29 -54.09
CA HIS A 90 -40.36 -29.37 -53.12
C HIS A 90 -39.10 -29.87 -52.40
N ARG A 91 -38.88 -31.19 -52.27
CA ARG A 91 -37.68 -31.75 -51.64
C ARG A 91 -36.39 -31.55 -52.45
N ILE A 92 -36.48 -31.08 -53.70
CA ILE A 92 -35.31 -30.83 -54.56
C ILE A 92 -34.37 -29.76 -53.96
N HIS A 93 -34.87 -28.83 -53.14
CA HIS A 93 -34.02 -27.80 -52.51
C HIS A 93 -32.86 -28.39 -51.68
N ARG A 94 -32.97 -29.64 -51.21
CA ARG A 94 -31.92 -30.33 -50.44
C ARG A 94 -30.66 -30.60 -51.25
N PHE A 95 -30.76 -30.67 -52.58
CA PHE A 95 -29.60 -30.82 -53.47
C PHE A 95 -28.83 -29.50 -53.64
N PHE A 96 -29.39 -28.37 -53.21
CA PHE A 96 -28.81 -27.04 -53.37
C PHE A 96 -28.63 -26.32 -52.02
N PRO A 97 -27.86 -26.89 -51.07
CA PRO A 97 -27.66 -26.28 -49.75
C PRO A 97 -26.89 -24.96 -49.80
N HIS A 98 -26.07 -24.75 -50.83
CA HIS A 98 -25.30 -23.52 -51.04
C HIS A 98 -26.23 -22.33 -51.39
N LEU A 99 -27.28 -22.56 -52.20
CA LEU A 99 -28.26 -21.52 -52.54
C LEU A 99 -29.13 -21.12 -51.35
N MET A 100 -29.43 -22.07 -50.45
CA MET A 100 -30.11 -21.78 -49.19
C MET A 100 -29.27 -20.91 -48.25
N ARG A 101 -27.93 -21.07 -48.27
CA ARG A 101 -27.01 -20.25 -47.46
C ARG A 101 -26.78 -18.86 -48.07
N SER A 102 -26.84 -18.74 -49.39
CA SER A 102 -26.66 -17.46 -50.10
C SER A 102 -27.96 -16.66 -50.28
N LEU A 103 -29.05 -17.03 -49.60
CA LEU A 103 -30.29 -16.24 -49.56
C LEU A 103 -30.03 -14.84 -49.01
N GLU A 104 -30.77 -13.85 -49.53
CA GLU A 104 -30.71 -12.48 -49.02
C GLU A 104 -31.26 -12.40 -47.59
N ASP A 105 -30.87 -11.37 -46.84
CA ASP A 105 -31.32 -11.24 -45.45
C ASP A 105 -32.84 -11.09 -45.34
N ARG A 106 -33.49 -10.46 -46.34
CA ARG A 106 -34.96 -10.37 -46.43
C ARG A 106 -35.61 -11.75 -46.56
N ASP A 107 -35.06 -12.60 -47.42
CA ASP A 107 -35.57 -13.96 -47.65
C ASP A 107 -35.38 -14.85 -46.41
N ARG A 108 -34.25 -14.69 -45.72
CA ARG A 108 -33.99 -15.40 -44.45
C ARG A 108 -34.95 -14.96 -43.35
N GLN A 109 -35.23 -13.66 -43.24
CA GLN A 109 -36.22 -13.14 -42.31
C GLN A 109 -37.62 -13.68 -42.61
N LEU A 110 -37.99 -13.78 -43.90
CA LEU A 110 -39.28 -14.35 -44.30
C LEU A 110 -39.37 -15.83 -43.91
N LEU A 111 -38.33 -16.62 -44.18
CA LEU A 111 -38.27 -18.03 -43.75
C LEU A 111 -38.34 -18.19 -42.23
N ALA A 112 -37.67 -17.31 -41.47
CA ALA A 112 -37.74 -17.30 -40.02
C ALA A 112 -39.14 -16.95 -39.50
N ALA A 113 -39.81 -15.97 -40.13
CA ALA A 113 -41.19 -15.61 -39.79
C ALA A 113 -42.15 -16.78 -40.06
N PHE A 114 -42.02 -17.47 -41.20
CA PHE A 114 -42.81 -18.66 -41.49
C PHE A 114 -42.52 -19.82 -40.52
N HIS A 115 -41.26 -20.02 -40.12
CA HIS A 115 -40.93 -21.00 -39.08
C HIS A 115 -41.64 -20.67 -37.76
N PHE A 116 -41.59 -19.41 -37.32
CA PHE A 116 -42.26 -18.97 -36.10
C PHE A 116 -43.78 -19.15 -36.18
N LEU A 117 -44.39 -18.84 -37.34
CA LEU A 117 -45.81 -19.08 -37.58
C LEU A 117 -46.16 -20.56 -37.51
N LEU A 118 -45.33 -21.45 -38.06
CA LEU A 118 -45.53 -22.90 -38.00
C LEU A 118 -45.44 -23.41 -36.55
N GLU A 119 -44.46 -22.94 -35.79
CA GLU A 119 -44.28 -23.30 -34.39
C GLU A 119 -45.46 -22.82 -33.52
N SER A 120 -45.91 -21.58 -33.75
CA SER A 120 -47.11 -21.03 -33.12
C SER A 120 -48.36 -21.83 -33.49
N ALA A 121 -48.56 -22.15 -34.78
CA ALA A 121 -49.67 -22.97 -35.23
C ALA A 121 -49.66 -24.36 -34.60
N HIS A 122 -48.49 -25.01 -34.51
CA HIS A 122 -48.32 -26.30 -33.82
C HIS A 122 -48.75 -26.19 -32.34
N MET A 123 -48.28 -25.17 -31.63
CA MET A 123 -48.67 -24.91 -30.23
C MET A 123 -50.18 -24.69 -30.07
N HIS A 124 -50.82 -23.98 -31.00
CA HIS A 124 -52.26 -23.74 -30.98
C HIS A 124 -53.08 -24.98 -31.33
N LEU A 125 -52.63 -25.79 -32.28
CA LEU A 125 -53.27 -27.05 -32.70
C LEU A 125 -53.26 -28.09 -31.55
N HIS A 126 -52.17 -28.15 -30.79
CA HIS A 126 -52.03 -29.02 -29.62
C HIS A 126 -52.60 -28.41 -28.33
N ARG A 127 -53.20 -27.22 -28.39
CA ARG A 127 -53.84 -26.59 -27.24
C ARG A 127 -55.01 -27.48 -26.76
N SER A 128 -54.95 -27.88 -25.51
CA SER A 128 -56.00 -28.64 -24.83
C SER A 128 -56.35 -27.98 -23.51
N SER A 129 -57.60 -28.10 -23.06
CA SER A 129 -58.06 -27.56 -21.78
C SER A 129 -57.18 -28.04 -20.62
N ARG A 130 -56.76 -29.31 -20.64
CA ARG A 130 -55.85 -29.89 -19.65
C ARG A 130 -54.45 -29.24 -19.67
N SER A 131 -53.91 -28.96 -20.86
CA SER A 131 -52.61 -28.27 -21.00
C SER A 131 -52.69 -26.84 -20.44
N GLU A 132 -53.75 -26.10 -20.75
CA GLU A 132 -53.94 -24.73 -20.28
C GLU A 132 -54.15 -24.66 -18.77
N ILE A 133 -54.97 -25.55 -18.19
CA ILE A 133 -55.14 -25.64 -16.73
C ILE A 133 -53.80 -25.97 -16.04
N THR A 134 -52.97 -26.81 -16.66
CA THR A 134 -51.65 -27.16 -16.12
C THR A 134 -50.69 -25.97 -16.16
N LYS A 135 -50.70 -25.19 -17.25
CA LYS A 135 -49.92 -23.96 -17.37
C LYS A 135 -50.36 -22.93 -16.32
N GLU A 136 -51.66 -22.75 -16.15
CA GLU A 136 -52.23 -21.82 -15.16
C GLU A 136 -51.81 -22.20 -13.73
N ARG A 137 -51.87 -23.49 -13.37
CA ARG A 137 -51.40 -23.99 -12.07
C ARG A 137 -49.91 -23.73 -11.86
N LYS A 138 -49.09 -23.96 -12.89
CA LYS A 138 -47.64 -23.67 -12.83
C LYS A 138 -47.39 -22.17 -12.66
N LEU A 139 -48.13 -21.33 -13.38
CA LEU A 139 -48.01 -19.88 -13.29
C LEU A 139 -48.37 -19.40 -11.88
N HIS A 140 -49.47 -19.88 -11.31
CA HIS A 140 -49.85 -19.60 -9.93
C HIS A 140 -48.79 -20.05 -8.92
N ALA A 141 -48.22 -21.24 -9.08
CA ALA A 141 -47.14 -21.72 -8.21
C ALA A 141 -45.90 -20.81 -8.27
N ILE A 142 -45.48 -20.42 -9.47
CA ILE A 142 -44.36 -19.49 -9.69
C ILE A 142 -44.67 -18.11 -9.08
N TYR A 143 -45.90 -17.63 -9.21
CA TYR A 143 -46.32 -16.37 -8.63
C TYR A 143 -46.18 -16.38 -7.10
N HIS A 144 -46.69 -17.42 -6.42
CA HIS A 144 -46.54 -17.54 -4.97
C HIS A 144 -45.07 -17.65 -4.54
N GLN A 145 -44.26 -18.41 -5.26
CA GLN A 145 -42.81 -18.46 -5.01
C GLN A 145 -42.14 -17.10 -5.14
N ASN A 146 -42.51 -16.30 -6.16
CA ASN A 146 -41.98 -14.96 -6.34
C ASN A 146 -42.36 -14.03 -5.17
N VAL A 147 -43.60 -14.11 -4.67
CA VAL A 147 -44.04 -13.35 -3.50
C VAL A 147 -43.21 -13.71 -2.27
N ASP A 148 -42.98 -15.00 -2.02
CA ASP A 148 -42.16 -15.47 -0.89
C ASP A 148 -40.71 -15.01 -1.00
N ILE A 149 -40.14 -15.07 -2.20
CA ILE A 149 -38.78 -14.58 -2.47
C ILE A 149 -38.68 -13.08 -2.20
N GLN A 150 -39.65 -12.29 -2.68
CA GLN A 150 -39.69 -10.85 -2.41
C GLN A 150 -39.77 -10.54 -0.91
N LYS A 151 -40.56 -11.30 -0.16
CA LYS A 151 -40.63 -11.16 1.31
C LYS A 151 -39.28 -11.44 1.96
N LYS A 152 -38.62 -12.56 1.60
CA LYS A 152 -37.28 -12.91 2.10
C LYS A 152 -36.24 -11.84 1.77
N ILE A 153 -36.28 -11.27 0.57
CA ILE A 153 -35.37 -10.18 0.17
C ILE A 153 -35.56 -8.95 1.08
N LYS A 154 -36.80 -8.59 1.42
CA LYS A 154 -37.07 -7.47 2.33
C LYS A 154 -36.52 -7.75 3.73
N GLU A 155 -36.75 -8.95 4.27
CA GLU A 155 -36.23 -9.36 5.58
C GLU A 155 -34.69 -9.33 5.63
N LEU A 156 -34.03 -9.88 4.60
CA LEU A 156 -32.57 -9.86 4.51
C LEU A 156 -32.00 -8.45 4.39
N LYS A 157 -32.64 -7.56 3.63
CA LYS A 157 -32.24 -6.15 3.53
C LYS A 157 -32.35 -5.44 4.89
N ALA A 158 -33.42 -5.69 5.64
CA ALA A 158 -33.59 -5.13 6.98
C ALA A 158 -32.52 -5.64 7.95
N SER A 159 -32.25 -6.95 7.96
CA SER A 159 -31.20 -7.56 8.78
C SER A 159 -29.81 -7.00 8.45
N LEU A 160 -29.49 -6.84 7.16
CA LEU A 160 -28.22 -6.27 6.71
C LEU A 160 -28.08 -4.79 7.11
N ALA A 161 -29.16 -4.00 7.03
CA ALA A 161 -29.16 -2.61 7.49
C ALA A 161 -28.90 -2.53 9.01
N PHE A 162 -29.55 -3.40 9.79
CA PHE A 162 -29.36 -3.48 11.23
C PHE A 162 -27.91 -3.87 11.60
N GLN A 163 -27.35 -4.88 10.95
CA GLN A 163 -25.95 -5.29 11.16
C GLN A 163 -24.95 -4.18 10.82
N LYS A 164 -25.20 -3.39 9.77
CA LYS A 164 -24.35 -2.23 9.44
C LYS A 164 -24.35 -1.18 10.55
N VAL A 165 -25.52 -0.89 11.13
CA VAL A 165 -25.63 0.04 12.25
C VAL A 165 -24.86 -0.48 13.46
N ILE A 166 -25.06 -1.75 13.84
CA ILE A 166 -24.30 -2.38 14.93
C ILE A 166 -22.79 -2.32 14.68
N GLY A 167 -22.35 -2.61 13.45
CA GLY A 167 -20.94 -2.53 13.08
C GLY A 167 -20.35 -1.14 13.31
N LYS A 168 -21.06 -0.08 12.91
CA LYS A 168 -20.65 1.31 13.16
C LYS A 168 -20.54 1.62 14.65
N TRP A 169 -21.54 1.23 15.45
CA TRP A 169 -21.50 1.42 16.90
C TRP A 169 -20.34 0.71 17.56
N LYS A 170 -20.06 -0.54 17.16
CA LYS A 170 -18.92 -1.31 17.67
C LYS A 170 -17.58 -0.64 17.34
N THR A 171 -17.43 -0.13 16.13
CA THR A 171 -16.21 0.60 15.72
C THR A 171 -16.08 1.91 16.48
N ALA A 172 -17.16 2.68 16.64
CA ALA A 172 -17.15 3.92 17.42
C ALA A 172 -16.78 3.67 18.88
N ALA A 173 -17.35 2.65 19.52
CA ALA A 173 -17.02 2.28 20.89
C ALA A 173 -15.54 1.89 21.06
N LYS A 174 -14.98 1.13 20.11
CA LYS A 174 -13.55 0.82 20.07
C LYS A 174 -12.69 2.07 19.91
N GLY A 175 -13.11 3.00 19.04
CA GLY A 175 -12.42 4.28 18.83
C GLY A 175 -12.35 5.11 20.11
N ILE A 176 -13.49 5.25 20.82
CA ILE A 176 -13.55 5.98 22.10
C ILE A 176 -12.61 5.36 23.14
N TYR A 177 -12.61 4.02 23.25
CA TYR A 177 -11.72 3.33 24.17
C TYR A 177 -10.24 3.56 23.83
N LEU A 178 -9.89 3.49 22.54
CA LEU A 178 -8.52 3.68 22.08
C LEU A 178 -8.03 5.12 22.36
N MET A 179 -8.87 6.13 22.11
CA MET A 179 -8.56 7.52 22.43
C MET A 179 -8.29 7.71 23.93
N LYS A 180 -9.10 7.09 24.81
CA LYS A 180 -8.89 7.16 26.25
C LYS A 180 -7.53 6.55 26.65
N VAL A 181 -7.17 5.40 26.07
CA VAL A 181 -5.88 4.75 26.34
C VAL A 181 -4.71 5.61 25.85
N GLU A 182 -4.84 6.24 24.69
CA GLU A 182 -3.83 7.16 24.15
C GLU A 182 -3.65 8.40 25.06
N GLU A 183 -4.74 8.97 25.54
CA GLU A 183 -4.74 10.09 26.48
C GLU A 183 -4.08 9.72 27.81
N ASP A 184 -4.43 8.56 28.38
CA ASP A 184 -3.81 8.04 29.61
C ASP A 184 -2.29 7.84 29.43
N LEU A 185 -1.86 7.35 28.26
CA LEU A 185 -0.44 7.16 27.95
C LEU A 185 0.29 8.49 27.76
N ALA A 186 -0.32 9.47 27.10
CA ALA A 186 0.22 10.82 26.96
C ALA A 186 0.37 11.50 28.33
N ASN A 187 -0.63 11.38 29.20
CA ASN A 187 -0.60 11.90 30.57
C ASN A 187 0.53 11.28 31.39
N LYS A 188 0.71 9.95 31.33
CA LYS A 188 1.82 9.26 32.01
C LYS A 188 3.19 9.71 31.50
N LYS A 189 3.35 9.88 30.18
CA LYS A 189 4.59 10.40 29.59
C LYS A 189 4.89 11.81 30.09
N TRP A 190 3.89 12.67 30.11
CA TRP A 190 4.03 14.04 30.61
C TRP A 190 4.42 14.06 32.10
N GLN A 191 3.74 13.29 32.95
CA GLN A 191 4.07 13.17 34.38
C GLN A 191 5.51 12.70 34.60
N ASN A 192 5.95 11.68 33.86
CA ASN A 192 7.32 11.18 33.94
C ASN A 192 8.35 12.24 33.52
N ASN A 193 8.08 12.98 32.45
CA ASN A 193 8.97 14.06 32.01
C ASN A 193 9.09 15.17 33.07
N VAL A 194 7.98 15.56 33.68
CA VAL A 194 7.98 16.54 34.77
C VAL A 194 8.78 16.02 35.97
N ALA A 195 8.59 14.75 36.36
CA ALA A 195 9.35 14.13 37.45
C ALA A 195 10.87 14.13 37.16
N ILE A 196 11.26 13.73 35.95
CA ILE A 196 12.67 13.75 35.51
C ILE A 196 13.24 15.17 35.57
N GLN A 197 12.50 16.16 35.05
CA GLN A 197 12.94 17.55 35.05
C GLN A 197 13.13 18.08 36.48
N ASN A 198 12.20 17.76 37.39
CA ASN A 198 12.32 18.13 38.79
C ASN A 198 13.56 17.50 39.46
N GLU A 199 13.86 16.24 39.17
CA GLU A 199 15.07 15.58 39.69
C GLU A 199 16.35 16.17 39.09
N ILE A 200 16.36 16.51 37.80
CA ILE A 200 17.48 17.23 37.17
C ILE A 200 17.69 18.58 37.85
N GLU A 201 16.63 19.34 38.09
CA GLU A 201 16.72 20.62 38.79
C GLU A 201 17.24 20.47 40.22
N LYS A 202 16.77 19.46 40.96
CA LYS A 202 17.23 19.18 42.32
C LYS A 202 18.71 18.79 42.34
N CYS A 203 19.14 17.93 41.42
CA CYS A 203 20.54 17.58 41.24
C CYS A 203 21.39 18.82 40.91
N ASN A 204 20.94 19.64 39.96
CA ASN A 204 21.61 20.89 39.58
C ASN A 204 21.73 21.87 40.74
N ARG A 205 20.67 22.07 41.54
CA ARG A 205 20.71 22.93 42.73
C ARG A 205 21.75 22.41 43.72
N THR A 206 21.77 21.11 43.96
CA THR A 206 22.71 20.46 44.88
C THR A 206 24.15 20.62 44.38
N MET A 207 24.39 20.41 43.07
CA MET A 207 25.70 20.60 42.43
C MET A 207 26.21 22.03 42.58
N ARG A 208 25.35 23.05 42.41
CA ARG A 208 25.72 24.45 42.64
C ARG A 208 26.11 24.73 44.08
N ILE A 209 25.38 24.15 45.05
CA ILE A 209 25.71 24.28 46.47
C ILE A 209 27.07 23.66 46.77
N TYR A 210 27.33 22.44 46.29
CA TYR A 210 28.63 21.79 46.45
C TYR A 210 29.76 22.57 45.80
N HIS A 211 29.55 23.09 44.59
CA HIS A 211 30.54 23.90 43.89
C HIS A 211 30.86 25.17 44.68
N LYS A 212 29.84 25.88 45.18
CA LYS A 212 30.04 27.06 46.02
C LYS A 212 30.81 26.71 47.30
N GLY A 213 30.39 25.66 48.02
CA GLY A 213 31.08 25.22 49.23
C GLY A 213 32.54 24.78 48.98
N SER A 214 32.81 24.20 47.81
CA SER A 214 34.18 23.87 47.40
C SER A 214 35.03 25.13 47.15
N LEU A 215 34.47 26.15 46.50
CA LEU A 215 35.16 27.42 46.28
C LEU A 215 35.42 28.16 47.60
N ASP A 216 34.42 28.19 48.50
CA ASP A 216 34.57 28.81 49.82
C ASP A 216 35.70 28.11 50.61
N ARG A 217 35.76 26.77 50.58
CA ARG A 217 36.84 26.01 51.22
C ARG A 217 38.20 26.20 50.56
N GLN A 218 38.27 26.33 49.24
CA GLN A 218 39.52 26.69 48.55
C GLN A 218 40.04 28.04 49.02
N LYS A 219 39.14 29.02 49.15
CA LYS A 219 39.48 30.35 49.67
C LYS A 219 39.98 30.31 51.12
N GLU A 220 39.32 29.55 51.99
CA GLU A 220 39.77 29.34 53.37
C GLU A 220 41.20 28.75 53.42
N LEU A 221 41.48 27.72 52.60
CA LEU A 221 42.81 27.12 52.52
C LEU A 221 43.87 28.08 51.98
N GLU A 222 43.52 28.96 51.05
CA GLU A 222 44.40 30.02 50.56
C GLU A 222 44.72 31.04 51.66
N GLU A 223 43.72 31.46 52.44
CA GLU A 223 43.90 32.36 53.59
C GLU A 223 44.80 31.71 54.67
N GLU A 224 44.59 30.43 54.98
CA GLU A 224 45.46 29.66 55.90
C GLU A 224 46.90 29.55 55.37
N LEU A 225 47.09 29.31 54.06
CA LEU A 225 48.41 29.29 53.44
C LEU A 225 49.12 30.64 53.53
N ILE A 226 48.41 31.74 53.31
CA ILE A 226 48.95 33.10 53.46
C ILE A 226 49.36 33.33 54.92
N ALA A 227 48.48 33.03 55.88
CA ALA A 227 48.77 33.17 57.30
C ALA A 227 49.99 32.34 57.74
N ALA A 228 50.10 31.10 57.26
CA ALA A 228 51.25 30.25 57.52
C ALA A 228 52.53 30.82 56.91
N ARG A 229 52.49 31.31 55.66
CA ARG A 229 53.64 31.96 55.01
C ARG A 229 54.11 33.18 55.79
N GLU A 230 53.19 34.06 56.20
CA GLU A 230 53.51 35.22 57.02
C GLU A 230 54.11 34.83 58.38
N ALA A 231 53.58 33.78 59.02
CA ALA A 231 54.12 33.25 60.27
C ALA A 231 55.55 32.72 60.07
N TYR A 232 55.80 31.96 59.00
CA TYR A 232 57.13 31.49 58.64
C TYR A 232 58.09 32.64 58.34
N GLU A 233 57.68 33.66 57.60
CA GLU A 233 58.50 34.87 57.34
C GLU A 233 58.84 35.59 58.65
N LYS A 234 57.86 35.80 59.53
CA LYS A 234 58.08 36.42 60.85
C LYS A 234 59.08 35.62 61.69
N MET A 235 58.94 34.30 61.71
CA MET A 235 59.89 33.42 62.41
C MET A 235 61.28 33.46 61.79
N THR A 236 61.38 33.48 60.46
CA THR A 236 62.66 33.58 59.74
C THR A 236 63.35 34.92 60.04
N LEU A 237 62.61 36.03 60.00
CA LEU A 237 63.13 37.35 60.38
C LEU A 237 63.52 37.44 61.85
N LYS A 238 62.81 36.72 62.73
CA LYS A 238 63.15 36.62 64.16
C LYS A 238 64.45 35.84 64.33
N HIS A 239 64.58 34.66 63.72
CA HIS A 239 65.81 33.88 63.73
C HIS A 239 66.99 34.65 63.13
N LEU A 240 66.79 35.39 62.03
CA LEU A 240 67.83 36.24 61.43
C LEU A 240 68.29 37.33 62.40
N ARG A 241 67.36 37.97 63.13
CA ARG A 241 67.70 38.96 64.18
C ARG A 241 68.45 38.31 65.34
N GLU A 242 67.99 37.15 65.80
CA GLU A 242 68.67 36.38 66.84
C GLU A 242 70.09 36.00 66.40
N GLU A 243 70.29 35.55 65.15
CA GLU A 243 71.63 35.34 64.59
C GLU A 243 72.46 36.62 64.56
N MET A 244 71.90 37.76 64.15
CA MET A 244 72.64 39.03 64.17
C MET A 244 73.05 39.45 65.59
N GLU A 245 72.18 39.27 66.58
CA GLU A 245 72.49 39.56 67.99
C GLU A 245 73.51 38.56 68.56
N LEU A 246 73.43 37.28 68.19
CA LEU A 246 74.48 36.29 68.51
C LEU A 246 75.82 36.64 67.85
N ARG A 247 75.81 37.14 66.61
CA ARG A 247 77.02 37.66 65.96
C ARG A 247 77.54 38.89 66.69
N LYS A 248 76.70 39.89 67.02
CA LYS A 248 77.11 41.08 67.79
C LYS A 248 77.64 40.76 69.18
N THR A 249 77.03 39.82 69.89
CA THR A 249 77.50 39.36 71.20
C THR A 249 78.79 38.56 71.08
N SER A 250 78.98 37.77 70.02
CA SER A 250 80.26 37.14 69.69
C SER A 250 81.35 38.17 69.35
N TYR A 251 81.04 39.21 68.55
CA TYR A 251 81.94 40.33 68.28
C TYR A 251 82.22 41.19 69.53
N SER A 252 81.24 41.35 70.43
CA SER A 252 81.38 42.05 71.72
C SER A 252 82.17 41.24 72.75
N CYS A 253 82.02 39.91 72.78
CA CYS A 253 82.88 39.01 73.54
C CYS A 253 84.30 39.00 72.96
N ASN A 254 84.47 38.99 71.64
CA ASN A 254 85.77 39.16 71.01
C ASN A 254 86.37 40.54 71.32
N PHE A 255 85.59 41.62 71.34
CA PHE A 255 86.04 42.96 71.71
C PHE A 255 86.36 43.09 73.21
N LYS A 256 85.60 42.43 74.11
CA LYS A 256 85.89 42.35 75.56
C LYS A 256 87.09 41.45 75.87
N VAL A 257 87.31 40.38 75.10
CA VAL A 257 88.54 39.56 75.17
C VAL A 257 89.73 40.36 74.64
N PHE A 258 89.57 41.11 73.55
CA PHE A 258 90.60 42.01 73.01
C PHE A 258 90.91 43.17 73.97
N SER A 259 89.90 43.76 74.62
CA SER A 259 90.02 44.83 75.61
C SER A 259 90.64 44.34 76.94
N LYS A 260 90.26 43.17 77.45
CA LYS A 260 90.88 42.58 78.65
C LYS A 260 92.31 42.10 78.38
N ASN A 261 92.63 41.59 77.19
CA ASN A 261 94.01 41.26 76.82
C ASN A 261 94.87 42.52 76.63
N THR A 262 94.37 43.56 75.96
CA THR A 262 95.14 44.80 75.75
C THR A 262 95.30 45.63 77.04
N MET A 263 94.30 45.69 77.92
CA MET A 263 94.46 46.33 79.24
C MET A 263 95.39 45.54 80.19
N SER A 264 95.41 44.20 80.13
CA SER A 264 96.38 43.42 80.93
C SER A 264 97.83 43.55 80.41
N VAL A 265 98.01 43.78 79.11
CA VAL A 265 99.32 44.02 78.48
C VAL A 265 99.81 45.46 78.74
N TRP A 266 98.92 46.46 78.72
CA TRP A 266 99.27 47.85 79.06
C TRP A 266 99.56 48.05 80.55
N ALA A 267 98.78 47.45 81.45
CA ALA A 267 99.05 47.50 82.89
C ALA A 267 100.39 46.83 83.26
N LYS A 268 100.77 45.74 82.58
CA LYS A 268 102.10 45.11 82.73
C LYS A 268 103.24 45.93 82.11
N LYS A 269 102.96 46.82 81.15
CA LYS A 269 103.97 47.70 80.53
C LYS A 269 104.21 48.99 81.34
N CYS A 270 103.18 49.54 81.98
CA CYS A 270 103.31 50.71 82.87
C CYS A 270 104.01 50.38 84.20
N VAL A 271 103.79 49.19 84.78
CA VAL A 271 104.54 48.74 85.98
C VAL A 271 106.03 48.50 85.65
N LYS A 272 106.36 48.07 84.43
CA LYS A 272 107.76 47.89 83.95
C LYS A 272 108.48 49.20 83.64
N ILE A 273 107.76 50.30 83.42
CA ILE A 273 108.33 51.65 83.22
C ILE A 273 108.50 52.38 84.56
N LEU A 274 107.66 52.09 85.57
CA LEU A 274 107.78 52.68 86.91
C LEU A 274 108.81 51.98 87.82
N THR A 275 109.16 50.71 87.57
CA THR A 275 110.20 49.97 88.34
C THR A 275 111.60 49.97 87.70
N ARG A 276 111.79 50.67 86.57
CA ARG A 276 113.12 50.90 85.97
C ARG A 276 113.73 52.27 86.30
N ARG A 277 113.08 53.08 87.14
CA ARG A 277 113.53 54.44 87.49
C ARG A 277 113.93 54.63 88.97
N ILE A 278 114.15 53.56 89.75
CA ILE A 278 114.54 53.64 91.19
C ILE A 278 115.67 52.64 91.58
N SER A 279 116.46 52.08 90.65
CA SER A 279 117.64 51.28 91.07
C SER A 279 118.75 51.17 90.03
N THR A 280 119.33 52.31 89.64
CA THR A 280 120.76 52.43 89.26
C THR A 280 121.18 53.90 89.40
N TRP A 281 121.45 54.32 90.63
CA TRP A 281 122.46 55.35 90.90
C TRP A 281 123.42 54.76 91.93
N ARG A 282 124.59 54.34 91.44
CA ARG A 282 125.74 53.94 92.24
C ARG A 282 126.77 55.07 92.09
N PRO A 283 127.14 55.77 93.16
CA PRO A 283 128.18 56.78 93.14
C PRO A 283 129.56 56.13 93.31
N ARG A 284 130.57 56.67 92.62
CA ARG A 284 131.98 56.44 92.93
C ARG A 284 132.76 57.74 92.74
N SER A 285 133.63 57.98 93.70
CA SER A 285 134.24 59.26 94.05
C SER A 285 135.76 59.13 94.13
N TYR A 286 136.43 60.28 93.90
CA TYR A 286 137.82 60.66 94.21
C TYR A 286 138.97 60.10 93.35
N TRP A 287 139.79 60.99 92.78
CA TRP A 287 141.16 61.34 93.23
C TRP A 287 141.75 62.50 92.38
N THR A 288 142.12 63.61 93.05
CA THR A 288 143.38 64.43 92.94
C THR A 288 143.89 64.93 91.58
N SER A 289 144.56 66.07 91.41
CA SER A 289 145.05 67.20 92.22
C SER A 289 145.47 68.29 91.20
N SER A 290 145.92 69.45 91.71
CA SER A 290 146.83 70.44 91.10
C SER A 290 147.33 70.24 89.68
#